data_AF-A0A1D3JTY4-F1
#
_entry.id   AF-A0A1D3JTY4-F1
#
_cell.length_a   1.000
_cell.length_b   1.000
_cell.length_c   1.000
_cell.angle_alpha   90.00
_cell.angle_beta   90.00
_cell.angle_gamma   90.00
#
_symmetry.space_group_name_H-M   'P 1'
#
loop_
_entity.id
_entity.type
_entity.pdbx_description
1 polymer ?
#
loop_
_entity_poly.entity_id
_entity_poly.type
_entity_poly.pdbx_seq_one_letter_code
_entity_poly.pdbx_strand_id
1 'polypeptide(L)' 'MSFRQHSDFHEQCVERIFLDLQRLLKPEKLTVYARYVRRGGLDINPYRSTEDVQFQNLRLARQ' A
#
# COMPACT_ATOMS: atom_id res chain seq x y z
N MET A 1 -9.48 -9.16 5.94
CA MET A 1 -10.64 -8.66 6.71
C MET A 1 -10.25 -7.95 8.02
N SER A 2 -9.08 -8.23 8.60
CA SER A 2 -8.59 -7.63 9.86
C SER A 2 -8.48 -6.10 9.87
N PHE A 3 -8.20 -5.47 8.72
CA PHE A 3 -8.08 -4.00 8.62
C PHE A 3 -9.42 -3.25 8.42
N ARG A 4 -10.56 -3.95 8.30
CA ARG A 4 -11.85 -3.33 7.94
C ARG A 4 -12.32 -2.26 8.94
N GLN A 5 -12.04 -2.45 10.23
CA GLN A 5 -12.40 -1.50 11.30
C GLN A 5 -11.19 -0.72 11.84
N HIS A 6 -10.01 -0.93 11.25
CA HIS A 6 -8.80 -0.26 11.69
C HIS A 6 -8.72 1.13 11.05
N SER A 7 -8.57 2.16 11.88
CA SER A 7 -8.49 3.55 11.42
C SER A 7 -7.03 3.99 11.37
N ASP A 8 -6.43 3.95 10.20
CA ASP A 8 -5.09 4.49 9.90
C ASP A 8 -5.17 5.40 8.66
N PHE A 9 -4.15 6.23 8.42
CA PHE A 9 -3.97 6.78 7.08
C PHE A 9 -3.50 5.70 6.10
N HIS A 10 -3.67 5.98 4.82
CA HIS A 10 -3.41 5.05 3.73
C HIS A 10 -1.93 4.62 3.71
N GLU A 11 -1.04 5.53 4.05
CA GLU A 11 0.41 5.35 4.11
C GLU A 11 0.80 4.41 5.25
N GLN A 12 0.31 4.60 6.48
CA GLN A 12 0.66 3.70 7.59
C GLN A 12 0.04 2.32 7.41
N CYS A 13 -1.11 2.21 6.75
CA CYS A 13 -1.70 0.91 6.42
C CYS A 13 -0.76 0.09 5.52
N VAL A 14 -0.22 0.68 4.45
CA VAL A 14 0.74 0.01 3.56
C VAL A 14 2.06 -0.29 4.27
N GLU A 15 2.55 0.64 5.09
CA GLU A 15 3.75 0.45 5.90
C GLU A 15 3.63 -0.78 6.80
N ARG A 16 2.51 -0.90 7.50
CA ARG A 16 2.26 -2.01 8.42
C ARG A 16 2.19 -3.34 7.68
N ILE A 17 1.49 -3.39 6.55
CA ILE A 17 1.43 -4.60 5.71
C ILE A 17 2.85 -5.00 5.26
N PHE A 18 3.66 -4.04 4.82
CA PHE A 18 5.03 -4.30 4.40
C PHE A 18 5.88 -4.86 5.54
N LEU A 19 5.87 -4.23 6.71
CA LEU A 19 6.67 -4.67 7.86
C LEU A 19 6.23 -6.05 8.38
N ASP A 20 4.91 -6.31 8.43
CA ASP A 20 4.37 -7.60 8.86
C ASP A 20 4.82 -8.71 7.90
N LEU A 21 4.71 -8.49 6.58
CA LEU A 21 5.17 -9.46 5.57
C LEU A 21 6.69 -9.66 5.61
N GLN A 22 7.47 -8.58 5.73
CA GLN A 22 8.93 -8.66 5.81
C GLN A 22 9.38 -9.48 7.01
N ARG A 23 8.76 -9.28 8.18
CA ARG A 23 9.08 -9.99 9.41
C ARG A 23 8.70 -11.48 9.35
N LEU A 24 7.53 -11.79 8.81
CA LEU A 24 6.99 -13.15 8.81
C LEU A 24 7.64 -14.03 7.74
N LEU A 25 7.84 -13.48 6.55
CA LEU A 25 8.27 -14.26 5.37
C LEU A 25 9.76 -14.11 5.07
N LYS A 26 10.42 -13.07 5.60
CA LYS A 26 11.83 -12.75 5.33
C LYS A 26 12.19 -12.79 3.83
N PRO A 27 11.40 -12.15 2.95
CA PRO A 27 11.67 -12.19 1.53
C PRO A 27 12.95 -11.42 1.20
N GLU A 28 13.67 -11.86 0.16
CA GLU A 28 14.81 -11.11 -0.40
C GLU A 28 14.33 -9.83 -1.08
N LYS A 29 13.13 -9.85 -1.67
CA LYS A 29 12.50 -8.72 -2.36
C LYS A 29 11.03 -8.64 -2.00
N LEU A 30 10.56 -7.45 -1.65
CA LEU A 30 9.17 -7.20 -1.31
C LEU A 30 8.74 -5.83 -1.81
N THR A 31 7.55 -5.77 -2.40
CA THR A 31 6.87 -4.53 -2.74
C THR A 31 5.41 -4.66 -2.34
N VAL A 32 4.90 -3.68 -1.61
CA VAL A 32 3.47 -3.51 -1.32
C VAL A 32 3.02 -2.21 -1.96
N TYR A 33 2.04 -2.29 -2.85
CA TYR A 33 1.44 -1.13 -3.52
C TYR A 33 -0.07 -1.14 -3.33
N ALA A 34 -0.63 -0.09 -2.74
CA ALA A 34 -2.06 0.07 -2.57
C ALA A 34 -2.59 1.26 -3.36
N ARG A 35 -3.85 1.16 -3.77
CA ARG A 35 -4.52 2.19 -4.56
C ARG A 35 -5.89 2.45 -3.99
N TYR A 36 -6.05 3.57 -3.31
CA TYR A 36 -7.27 3.90 -2.58
C TYR A 36 -8.24 4.69 -3.44
N VAL A 37 -9.53 4.50 -3.15
CA VAL A 37 -10.60 5.32 -3.72
C VAL A 37 -10.46 6.77 -3.22
N ARG A 38 -10.90 7.73 -4.03
CA ARG A 38 -10.73 9.14 -3.71
C ARG A 38 -11.46 9.57 -2.45
N ARG A 39 -10.90 10.55 -1.75
CA ARG A 39 -11.57 11.37 -0.74
C ARG A 39 -11.37 12.83 -1.10
N GLY A 40 -12.47 13.60 -1.21
CA GLY A 40 -12.39 15.00 -1.64
C GLY A 40 -11.81 15.20 -3.04
N GLY A 41 -11.92 14.21 -3.93
CA GLY A 41 -11.40 14.28 -5.30
C GLY A 41 -9.93 13.88 -5.46
N LEU A 42 -9.21 13.62 -4.37
CA LEU A 42 -7.80 13.21 -4.37
C LEU A 42 -7.67 11.70 -4.15
N ASP A 43 -6.84 11.03 -4.95
CA ASP A 43 -6.43 9.65 -4.74
C ASP A 43 -5.07 9.57 -4.04
N ILE A 44 -4.89 8.53 -3.23
CA ILE A 44 -3.65 8.26 -2.50
C ILE A 44 -3.24 6.84 -2.86
N ASN A 45 -2.06 6.71 -3.48
CA ASN A 45 -1.54 5.44 -4.00
C ASN A 45 -0.18 5.13 -3.35
N PRO A 46 -0.13 4.79 -2.05
CA PRO A 46 1.12 4.58 -1.35
C PRO A 46 1.75 3.24 -1.77
N TYR A 47 3.07 3.24 -1.92
CA TYR A 47 3.86 2.03 -2.11
C TYR A 47 5.04 2.00 -1.13
N ARG A 48 5.48 0.79 -0.81
CA ARG A 48 6.72 0.52 -0.07
C ARG A 48 7.43 -0.65 -0.72
N SER A 49 8.74 -0.54 -0.90
CA SER A 49 9.53 -1.54 -1.61
C SER A 49 10.92 -1.67 -1.01
N THR A 50 11.48 -2.88 -1.05
CA THR A 50 12.90 -3.13 -0.75
C THR A 50 13.83 -2.64 -1.85
N GLU A 51 13.29 -2.42 -3.06
CA GLU A 51 14.03 -1.94 -4.23
C GLU A 51 13.43 -0.64 -4.76
N ASP A 52 14.22 0.14 -5.48
CA ASP A 52 13.70 1.28 -6.23
C ASP A 52 12.87 0.76 -7.42
N VAL A 53 11.57 1.08 -7.41
CA VAL A 53 10.61 0.61 -8.42
C VAL A 53 9.82 1.81 -8.94
N GLN A 54 9.77 1.92 -10.26
CA GLN A 54 8.97 2.91 -10.96
C GLN A 54 7.61 2.31 -11.32
N PHE A 55 6.53 2.92 -10.84
CA PHE A 55 5.16 2.50 -11.15
C PHE A 55 4.48 3.49 -12.09
N GLN A 56 3.75 2.97 -13.07
CA GLN A 56 2.83 3.81 -13.84
C GLN A 56 1.59 4.10 -12.99
N ASN A 57 1.30 5.38 -12.75
CA ASN A 57 0.14 5.78 -11.94
C ASN A 57 -1.17 5.80 -12.74
N LEU A 58 -1.51 4.71 -13.43
CA LEU A 58 -2.71 4.59 -14.28
C LEU A 58 -3.97 4.37 -13.46
N ARG A 59 -5.05 5.13 -13.61
CA ARG A 59 -6.23 4.95 -12.73
C ARG A 59 -6.91 3.56 -12.86
N LEU A 60 -7.23 2.90 -11.74
CA LEU A 60 -8.05 1.68 -11.73
C LEU A 60 -9.56 2.00 -11.77
N ALA A 61 -10.39 1.02 -12.14
CA ALA A 61 -11.83 1.19 -12.39
C ALA A 61 -12.64 1.81 -11.23
N ARG A 62 -12.19 1.66 -9.98
CA ARG A 62 -12.88 2.17 -8.78
C ARG A 62 -12.21 3.40 -8.15
N GLN A 63 -11.12 3.90 -8.73
CA GLN A 63 -10.42 5.09 -8.27
C GLN A 63 -10.96 6.37 -8.89
#